data_AF-A0AA41U6Q5-F1
#
_entry.id   AF-A0AA41U6Q5-F1
#
_cell.length_a   1.000
_cell.length_b   1.000
_cell.length_c   1.000
_cell.angle_alpha   90.00
_cell.angle_beta   90.00
_cell.angle_gamma   90.00
#
_symmetry.space_group_name_H-M   'P 1'
#
loop_
_entity.id
_entity.type
_entity.pdbx_description
1 polymer ?
#
loop_
_entity_poly.entity_id
_entity_poly.type
_entity_poly.pdbx_seq_one_letter_code
_entity_poly.pdbx_strand_id
1 'polypeptide(L)'
;MPPVVRADLAAGLVLDASELRPAAIATLKHAASLANPEFCELQRLRKSTWDTPRFVTGYDITPDDELVLPRGLRHAATHHPWCPPTDPPS
;
A
#
# COMPACT_ATOMS: atom_id res chain seq x y z
N MET A 1 -11.73 -4.04 -16.54
CA MET A 1 -10.72 -3.35 -15.71
C MET A 1 -9.57 -2.96 -16.63
N PRO A 2 -9.15 -1.70 -16.63
CA PRO A 2 -8.04 -1.25 -17.45
C PRO A 2 -6.71 -1.89 -16.98
N PRO A 3 -5.76 -2.18 -17.88
CA PRO A 3 -4.45 -2.72 -17.54
C PRO A 3 -3.55 -1.71 -16.81
N VAL A 4 -3.93 -0.42 -16.85
CA VAL A 4 -3.24 0.71 -16.23
C VAL A 4 -4.28 1.53 -15.49
N VAL A 5 -4.01 1.87 -14.24
CA VAL A 5 -4.82 2.75 -13.39
C VAL A 5 -4.06 4.07 -13.24
N ARG A 6 -4.78 5.19 -13.30
CA ARG A 6 -4.16 6.50 -13.12
C ARG A 6 -3.85 6.72 -11.64
N ALA A 7 -2.65 7.22 -11.37
CA ALA A 7 -2.21 7.54 -10.02
C ALA A 7 -1.73 9.00 -9.96
N ASP A 8 -2.19 9.75 -8.97
CA ASP A 8 -1.73 11.12 -8.72
C ASP A 8 -0.69 11.13 -7.60
N LEU A 9 0.46 11.74 -7.86
CA LEU A 9 1.57 11.83 -6.90
C LEU A 9 1.68 13.26 -6.37
N ALA A 10 1.19 13.48 -5.14
CA ALA A 10 1.25 14.75 -4.43
C ALA A 10 1.98 14.57 -3.08
N ALA A 11 1.33 14.88 -1.95
CA ALA A 11 1.84 14.54 -0.62
C ALA A 11 1.84 13.02 -0.36
N GLY A 12 0.93 12.29 -1.02
CA GLY A 12 0.83 10.83 -1.09
C GLY A 12 0.70 10.34 -2.54
N LEU A 13 0.59 9.03 -2.70
CA LEU A 13 0.18 8.37 -3.94
C LEU A 13 -1.32 8.12 -3.88
N VAL A 14 -2.10 8.81 -4.70
CA VAL A 14 -3.57 8.74 -4.72
C VAL A 14 -4.01 7.87 -5.89
N LEU A 15 -4.92 6.92 -5.63
CA LEU A 15 -5.48 6.00 -6.61
C LEU A 15 -7.00 5.95 -6.43
N ASP A 16 -7.75 5.91 -7.52
CA ASP A 16 -9.19 5.60 -7.45
C ASP A 16 -9.37 4.12 -7.09
N ALA A 17 -9.98 3.84 -5.94
CA ALA A 17 -10.20 2.45 -5.49
C ALA A 17 -11.23 1.72 -6.36
N SER A 18 -12.13 2.43 -7.03
CA SER A 18 -13.14 1.84 -7.93
C SER A 18 -12.52 1.26 -9.20
N GLU A 19 -11.36 1.77 -9.62
CA GLU A 19 -10.61 1.26 -10.77
C GLU A 19 -9.77 0.02 -10.41
N LEU A 20 -9.64 -0.32 -9.13
CA LEU A 20 -8.81 -1.40 -8.61
C LEU A 20 -9.61 -2.67 -8.32
N ARG A 21 -9.00 -3.83 -8.61
CA ARG A 21 -9.51 -5.12 -8.10
C ARG A 21 -9.41 -5.16 -6.58
N PRO A 22 -10.38 -5.81 -5.87
CA PRO A 22 -10.30 -6.01 -4.43
C PRO A 22 -8.98 -6.63 -3.95
N ALA A 23 -8.41 -7.56 -4.73
CA ALA A 23 -7.11 -8.15 -4.44
C ALA A 23 -5.96 -7.13 -4.50
N ALA A 24 -5.97 -6.22 -5.49
CA ALA A 24 -4.96 -5.16 -5.61
C ALA A 24 -5.07 -4.16 -4.46
N ILE A 25 -6.31 -3.78 -4.08
CA ILE A 25 -6.58 -2.94 -2.91
C ILE A 25 -6.02 -3.60 -1.64
N ALA A 26 -6.27 -4.89 -1.43
CA ALA A 26 -5.76 -5.63 -0.28
C ALA A 26 -4.22 -5.66 -0.25
N THR A 27 -3.57 -5.90 -1.40
CA THR A 27 -2.10 -5.89 -1.52
C THR A 27 -1.52 -4.51 -1.22
N LEU A 28 -2.13 -3.43 -1.74
CA LEU A 28 -1.66 -2.06 -1.50
C LEU A 28 -1.84 -1.66 -0.03
N LYS A 29 -3.00 -1.96 0.57
CA LYS A 29 -3.23 -1.75 2.01
C LYS A 29 -2.23 -2.52 2.86
N HIS A 30 -1.93 -3.76 2.49
CA HIS A 30 -0.94 -4.58 3.18
C HIS A 30 0.46 -3.97 3.06
N ALA A 31 0.86 -3.54 1.87
CA ALA A 31 2.18 -2.96 1.65
C ALA A 31 2.32 -1.55 2.27
N ALA A 32 1.21 -0.82 2.46
CA ALA A 32 1.15 0.43 3.22
C ALA A 32 1.04 0.22 4.74
N SER A 33 0.83 -1.01 5.22
CA SER A 33 0.82 -1.31 6.64
C SER A 33 2.26 -1.43 7.15
N LEU A 34 2.66 -0.51 8.02
CA LEU A 34 4.00 -0.47 8.59
C LEU A 34 3.98 -1.04 10.01
N ALA A 35 5.04 -1.74 10.40
CA ALA A 35 5.22 -2.16 11.79
C ALA A 35 5.34 -0.90 12.67
N ASN A 36 4.58 -0.86 13.76
CA ASN A 36 4.62 0.28 14.67
C ASN A 36 5.95 0.30 15.44
N PRO A 37 6.84 1.29 15.22
CA PRO A 37 8.10 1.36 15.96
C PRO A 37 7.86 1.54 17.47
N GLU A 38 6.81 2.24 17.87
CA GLU A 38 6.44 2.45 19.27
C GLU A 38 6.13 1.14 19.99
N PHE A 39 5.44 0.22 19.31
CA PHE A 39 5.18 -1.12 19.84
C PHE A 39 6.50 -1.87 20.11
N CYS A 40 7.43 -1.84 19.15
CA CYS A 40 8.74 -2.46 19.29
C CYS A 40 9.56 -1.82 20.43
N GLU A 41 9.48 -0.50 20.61
CA GLU A 41 10.13 0.21 21.70
C GLU A 41 9.56 -0.16 23.07
N LEU A 42 8.22 -0.22 23.21
CA LEU A 42 7.57 -0.62 24.45
C LEU A 42 7.86 -2.08 24.79
N GLN A 43 7.92 -2.97 23.79
CA GLN A 43 8.39 -4.34 23.98
C GLN A 43 9.84 -4.38 24.48
N ARG A 44 10.74 -3.59 23.89
CA ARG A 44 12.15 -3.48 24.32
C ARG A 44 12.25 -3.01 25.77
N LEU A 45 11.41 -2.07 26.17
CA LEU A 45 11.37 -1.50 27.52
C LEU A 45 10.60 -2.37 28.52
N ARG A 46 10.04 -3.52 28.11
CA ARG A 46 9.14 -4.38 28.90
C ARG A 46 7.97 -3.60 29.52
N LYS A 47 7.49 -2.58 28.79
CA LYS A 47 6.33 -1.78 29.16
C LYS A 47 5.05 -2.42 28.60
N SER A 48 3.91 -2.08 29.19
CA SER A 48 2.61 -2.53 28.69
C SER A 48 2.38 -2.02 27.26
N THR A 49 1.99 -2.93 26.37
CA THR A 49 1.62 -2.63 24.98
C THR A 49 0.11 -2.75 24.77
N TRP A 50 -0.68 -2.72 25.85
CA TRP A 50 -2.12 -3.00 25.80
C TRP A 50 -2.88 -2.07 24.84
N ASP A 51 -2.47 -0.81 24.75
CA ASP A 51 -3.10 0.22 23.89
C ASP A 51 -2.26 0.58 22.65
N THR A 52 -1.17 -0.16 22.40
CA THR A 52 -0.26 0.15 21.28
C THR A 52 -0.49 -0.86 20.16
N PRO A 53 -1.05 -0.46 19.01
CA PRO A 53 -1.27 -1.36 17.89
C PRO A 53 0.08 -1.80 17.31
N ARG A 54 0.16 -3.07 16.90
CA ARG A 54 1.38 -3.67 16.34
C ARG A 54 1.72 -3.15 14.94
N PHE A 55 0.70 -2.78 14.17
CA PHE A 55 0.83 -2.23 12.83
C PHE A 55 0.05 -0.92 12.75
N VAL A 56 0.63 0.07 12.10
CA VAL A 56 -0.04 1.33 11.77
C VAL A 56 -0.39 1.28 10.28
N THR A 57 -1.65 1.61 9.97
CA THR A 57 -2.10 1.77 8.59
C THR A 57 -1.53 3.07 8.05
N GLY A 58 -0.54 2.98 7.15
CA GLY A 58 0.02 4.13 6.44
C GLY A 58 -0.80 4.57 5.23
N TYR A 59 -2.03 4.08 5.10
CA TYR A 59 -2.96 4.44 4.03
C TYR A 59 -4.19 5.15 4.60
N ASP A 60 -4.81 5.97 3.77
CA ASP A 60 -6.09 6.62 4.05
C ASP A 60 -7.09 6.31 2.93
N ILE A 61 -8.38 6.36 3.24
CA ILE A 61 -9.46 6.25 2.26
C ILE A 61 -10.27 7.53 2.36
N THR A 62 -10.26 8.32 1.30
CA THR A 62 -11.08 9.54 1.27
C THR A 62 -12.56 9.17 1.17
N PRO A 63 -13.47 10.08 1.56
CA PRO A 63 -14.90 9.87 1.36
C PRO A 63 -15.32 9.62 -0.10
N ASP A 64 -14.47 10.03 -1.05
CA ASP A 64 -14.65 9.86 -2.49
C ASP A 64 -14.05 8.53 -3.01
N ASP A 65 -13.79 7.57 -2.11
CA ASP A 65 -13.19 6.26 -2.42
C ASP A 65 -11.77 6.34 -3.03
N GLU A 66 -11.04 7.43 -2.79
CA GLU A 66 -9.63 7.51 -3.18
C GLU A 66 -8.74 6.85 -2.12
N LEU A 67 -7.91 5.91 -2.55
CA LEU A 67 -6.89 5.27 -1.74
C LEU A 67 -5.62 6.12 -1.74
N VAL A 68 -5.30 6.73 -0.60
CA VAL A 68 -4.08 7.51 -0.41
C VAL A 68 -3.01 6.64 0.24
N LEU A 69 -1.85 6.52 -0.41
CA LEU A 69 -0.75 5.67 0.00
C LEU A 69 0.51 6.50 0.27
N PRO A 70 1.48 5.99 1.05
CA PRO A 70 2.78 6.65 1.20
C PRO A 70 3.49 6.72 -0.14
N ARG A 71 4.13 7.84 -0.46
CA ARG A 71 4.88 8.05 -1.73
C ARG A 71 5.95 6.99 -2.00
N GLY A 72 6.48 6.36 -0.95
CA GLY A 72 7.46 5.27 -1.06
C GLY A 72 6.90 4.01 -1.74
N LEU A 73 5.57 3.84 -1.74
CA LEU A 73 4.90 2.68 -2.31
C LEU A 73 4.73 2.75 -3.83
N ARG A 74 5.13 3.86 -4.47
CA ARG A 74 5.11 4.03 -5.94
C ARG A 74 5.75 2.87 -6.70
N HIS A 75 6.84 2.31 -6.16
CA HIS A 75 7.57 1.22 -6.80
C HIS A 75 6.78 -0.09 -6.77
N ALA A 76 6.07 -0.35 -5.68
CA ALA A 76 5.17 -1.51 -5.57
C ALA A 76 3.94 -1.36 -6.48
N ALA A 77 3.44 -0.14 -6.67
CA ALA A 77 2.31 0.13 -7.56
C ALA A 77 2.68 0.03 -9.06
N THR A 78 3.94 0.34 -9.41
CA THR A 78 4.42 0.31 -10.80
C THR A 78 4.81 -1.11 -11.23
N HIS A 79 5.26 -1.94 -10.29
CA HIS A 79 5.76 -3.28 -10.61
C HIS A 79 4.60 -4.27 -10.74
N HIS A 80 4.09 -4.45 -11.98
CA HIS A 80 3.30 -5.63 -12.30
C HIS A 80 4.16 -6.88 -12.04
N PRO A 81 3.79 -7.80 -11.12
CA PRO A 81 4.64 -8.94 -10.78
C PRO A 81 4.81 -9.98 -11.90
N TRP A 82 4.25 -9.76 -13.08
CA TRP A 82 4.17 -10.82 -14.09
C TRP A 82 4.10 -10.30 -15.53
N CYS A 83 5.20 -9.76 -16.05
CA CYS A 83 5.36 -9.67 -17.50
C CYS A 83 6.37 -10.75 -17.91
N PRO A 84 5.94 -11.90 -18.48
CA PRO A 84 6.89 -12.85 -19.04
C PRO A 84 7.58 -12.19 -20.24
N PRO A 85 8.89 -12.43 -20.45
CA PRO A 85 9.55 -11.95 -21.65
C PRO A 85 8.82 -12.51 -22.87
N THR A 86 8.34 -11.62 -23.74
CA THR A 86 7.77 -12.01 -25.02
C THR A 86 8.96 -12.33 -25.92
N ASP A 87 9.30 -13.61 -26.07
CA ASP A 87 10.21 -14.03 -27.13
C ASP A 87 9.56 -13.71 -28.50
N PRO A 88 10.28 -13.06 -29.43
CA PRO A 88 9.75 -12.81 -30.77
C PRO A 88 9.59 -14.14 -31.53
N PRO A 89 8.55 -14.29 -32.36
CA PRO A 89 8.37 -15.50 -33.15
C PRO A 89 9.51 -15.65 -34.16
N SER A 90 10.13 -16.83 -34.17
CA SER A 90 11.02 -17.30 -35.26
C SER A 90 10.22 -17.73 -36.48
#